data_AF-A0AAE4FQE9-F1
#
_entry.id   AF-A0AAE4FQE9-F1
#
_cell.length_a   1.000
_cell.length_b   1.000
_cell.length_c   1.000
_cell.angle_alpha   90.00
_cell.angle_beta   90.00
_cell.angle_gamma   90.00
#
_symmetry.space_group_name_H-M   'P 1'
#
loop_
_entity.id
_entity.type
_entity.pdbx_description
1 polymer ?
#
loop_
_entity_poly.entity_id
_entity_poly.type
_entity_poly.pdbx_seq_one_letter_code
_entity_poly.pdbx_strand_id
1 'polypeptide(L)'
;MKGLKFPKMDKEERKKAWNVLKANDIIVEIEHNYWSDSWIIKQRKVIKRTPKGYIRLDNGVLLRNFESGYHIITEDLKKWYVKVKLEENLINLFHETVRNKKILKNNLEYKDAIKLKDLLEKILNN
;
A
#
# COMPACT_ATOMS: atom_id res chain seq x y z
N MET A 1 5.70 4.44 10.38
CA MET A 1 4.50 5.02 11.04
C MET A 1 3.98 4.01 12.06
N LYS A 2 3.63 4.39 13.30
CA LYS A 2 3.11 3.43 14.31
C LYS A 2 1.97 2.60 13.71
N GLY A 3 2.24 1.31 13.48
CA GLY A 3 1.34 0.25 13.01
C GLY A 3 0.16 0.70 12.16
N LEU A 4 0.39 0.97 10.87
CA LEU A 4 -0.67 1.23 9.88
C LEU A 4 -1.62 0.03 9.81
N LYS A 5 -2.67 0.05 10.65
CA LYS A 5 -3.66 -1.02 10.70
C LYS A 5 -4.38 -1.10 9.35
N PHE A 6 -4.35 -2.29 8.78
CA PHE A 6 -5.12 -2.58 7.58
C PHE A 6 -6.62 -2.34 7.83
N PRO A 7 -7.33 -1.60 6.95
CA PRO A 7 -8.74 -1.34 7.13
C PRO A 7 -9.53 -2.65 7.07
N LYS A 8 -10.35 -2.90 8.09
CA LYS A 8 -11.26 -4.05 8.10
C LYS A 8 -12.51 -3.69 7.32
N MET A 9 -12.94 -4.58 6.43
CA MET A 9 -14.24 -4.51 5.76
C MET A 9 -15.19 -5.48 6.45
N ASP A 10 -16.44 -5.07 6.65
CA ASP A 10 -17.45 -5.94 7.22
C ASP A 10 -17.79 -7.12 6.29
N LYS A 11 -18.24 -8.24 6.87
CA LYS A 11 -18.58 -9.45 6.11
C LYS A 11 -19.71 -9.21 5.10
N GLU A 12 -20.72 -8.42 5.46
CA GLU A 12 -21.86 -8.13 4.58
C GLU A 12 -21.44 -7.24 3.40
N GLU A 13 -20.68 -6.18 3.68
CA GLU A 13 -20.12 -5.30 2.66
C GLU A 13 -19.23 -6.07 1.70
N ARG A 14 -18.37 -6.96 2.22
CA ARG A 14 -17.50 -7.82 1.42
C ARG A 14 -18.30 -8.75 0.50
N LYS A 15 -19.39 -9.33 0.99
CA LYS A 15 -20.28 -10.20 0.20
C LYS A 15 -21.03 -9.42 -0.87
N LYS A 16 -21.57 -8.24 -0.52
CA LYS A 16 -22.26 -7.36 -1.47
C LYS A 16 -21.31 -6.93 -2.58
N ALA A 17 -20.11 -6.49 -2.21
CA ALA A 17 -19.10 -6.05 -3.15
C ALA A 17 -18.57 -7.21 -4.02
N TRP A 18 -18.44 -8.43 -3.47
CA TRP A 18 -18.14 -9.63 -4.27
C TRP A 18 -19.18 -9.85 -5.37
N ASN A 19 -20.47 -9.74 -5.05
CA ASN A 19 -21.55 -10.04 -5.98
C ASN A 19 -21.66 -9.03 -7.14
N VAL A 20 -21.24 -7.79 -6.93
CA VAL A 20 -21.35 -6.72 -7.94
C VAL A 20 -20.13 -6.62 -8.87
N LEU A 21 -19.04 -7.36 -8.63
CA LEU A 21 -17.85 -7.33 -9.49
C LEU A 21 -18.14 -7.81 -10.90
N LYS A 22 -17.69 -7.01 -11.87
CA LYS A 22 -17.84 -7.18 -13.31
C LYS A 22 -16.47 -7.30 -13.98
N ALA A 23 -16.50 -7.73 -15.23
CA ALA A 23 -15.32 -7.69 -16.09
C ALA A 23 -14.77 -6.25 -16.17
N ASN A 24 -13.46 -6.13 -16.18
CA ASN A 24 -12.66 -4.90 -16.13
C ASN A 24 -12.61 -4.16 -14.79
N ASP A 25 -13.33 -4.59 -13.76
CA ASP A 25 -13.15 -4.02 -12.42
C ASP A 25 -11.73 -4.29 -11.91
N ILE A 26 -11.21 -3.35 -11.11
CA ILE A 26 -9.90 -3.49 -10.46
C ILE A 26 -10.10 -3.87 -8.99
N ILE A 27 -9.41 -4.93 -8.58
CA ILE A 27 -9.20 -5.29 -7.18
C ILE A 27 -7.71 -5.15 -6.85
N VAL A 28 -7.36 -5.25 -5.58
CA VAL A 28 -5.97 -5.20 -5.13
C VAL A 28 -5.58 -6.49 -4.42
N GLU A 29 -4.39 -6.98 -4.75
CA GLU A 29 -3.69 -8.04 -4.05
C GLU A 29 -2.69 -7.39 -3.09
N ILE A 30 -2.79 -7.73 -1.81
CA ILE A 30 -2.03 -7.12 -0.73
C ILE A 30 -1.33 -8.23 0.04
N GLU A 31 -0.01 -8.13 0.10
CA GLU A 31 0.88 -9.07 0.79
C GLU A 31 1.71 -8.28 1.82
N HIS A 32 1.86 -8.81 3.03
CA HIS A 32 2.81 -8.24 3.99
C HIS A 32 4.15 -8.95 3.85
N ASN A 33 5.19 -8.20 3.48
CA ASN A 33 6.56 -8.68 3.50
C ASN A 33 7.11 -8.54 4.91
N TYR A 34 7.09 -9.63 5.66
CA TYR A 34 7.59 -9.69 7.03
C TYR A 34 9.09 -9.42 7.17
N TRP A 35 9.89 -9.61 6.11
CA TRP A 35 11.34 -9.39 6.16
C TRP A 35 11.70 -7.91 6.14
N SER A 36 10.94 -7.10 5.41
CA SER A 36 11.13 -5.65 5.28
C SER A 36 10.09 -4.83 6.03
N ASP A 37 9.19 -5.50 6.76
CA ASP A 37 8.00 -4.92 7.39
C ASP A 37 7.22 -3.97 6.46
N SER A 38 7.06 -4.39 5.20
CA SER A 38 6.48 -3.53 4.15
C SER A 38 5.30 -4.19 3.45
N TRP A 39 4.36 -3.39 2.98
CA TRP A 39 3.20 -3.88 2.24
C TRP A 39 3.53 -3.93 0.75
N ILE A 40 3.25 -5.06 0.10
CA ILE A 40 3.32 -5.20 -1.36
C ILE A 40 1.88 -5.13 -1.88
N ILE A 41 1.61 -4.16 -2.76
CA ILE A 41 0.26 -3.88 -3.25
C ILE A 41 0.26 -3.94 -4.77
N LYS A 42 -0.51 -4.88 -5.33
CA LYS A 42 -0.61 -5.12 -6.77
C LYS A 42 -2.05 -4.90 -7.21
N GLN A 43 -2.27 -4.14 -8.27
CA GLN A 43 -3.60 -4.03 -8.89
C GLN A 43 -3.84 -5.25 -9.78
N ARG A 44 -5.06 -5.79 -9.74
CA ARG A 44 -5.49 -6.93 -10.53
C ARG A 44 -6.80 -6.63 -11.21
N LYS A 45 -6.89 -6.95 -12.49
CA LYS A 45 -8.09 -6.75 -13.28
C LYS A 45 -8.95 -8.01 -13.30
N VAL A 46 -10.25 -7.84 -13.07
CA VAL A 46 -11.23 -8.90 -13.26
C VAL A 46 -11.42 -9.14 -14.75
N ILE A 47 -11.19 -10.38 -15.19
CA ILE A 47 -11.39 -10.78 -16.59
C ILE A 47 -12.83 -11.20 -16.82
N LYS A 48 -13.33 -12.13 -16.01
CA LYS A 48 -14.71 -12.63 -16.13
C LYS A 48 -15.18 -13.34 -14.87
N ARG A 49 -16.50 -13.46 -14.75
CA ARG A 49 -17.15 -14.37 -13.81
C ARG A 49 -17.45 -15.71 -14.50
N THR A 50 -17.17 -16.81 -13.82
CA THR A 50 -17.50 -18.16 -14.28
C THR A 50 -18.98 -18.47 -14.02
N PRO A 51 -19.58 -19.47 -14.69
CA PRO A 51 -20.96 -19.91 -14.41
C PRO A 51 -21.18 -20.33 -12.96
N LYS A 52 -20.13 -20.80 -12.26
CA LYS A 52 -20.16 -21.15 -10.82
C LYS A 52 -20.03 -19.93 -9.89
N GLY A 53 -19.95 -18.73 -10.43
CA GLY A 53 -19.84 -17.49 -9.67
C GLY A 53 -18.41 -17.07 -9.28
N TYR A 54 -17.39 -17.87 -9.60
CA TYR A 54 -15.97 -17.53 -9.33
C TYR A 54 -15.45 -16.42 -10.24
N ILE A 55 -14.41 -15.71 -9.80
CA ILE A 55 -13.82 -14.57 -10.50
C ILE A 55 -12.44 -14.95 -11.05
N ARG A 56 -12.24 -14.82 -12.36
CA ARG A 56 -10.92 -14.98 -13.00
C ARG A 56 -10.24 -13.62 -13.11
N LEU A 57 -8.98 -13.55 -12.69
CA LEU A 57 -8.13 -12.36 -12.78
C LEU A 57 -7.17 -12.42 -13.98
N ASP A 58 -6.57 -11.28 -14.29
CA ASP A 58 -5.56 -11.09 -15.34
C ASP A 58 -4.29 -11.92 -15.16
N ASN A 59 -3.88 -12.14 -13.90
CA ASN A 59 -2.77 -13.02 -13.54
C ASN A 59 -3.10 -14.52 -13.64
N GLY A 60 -4.28 -14.89 -14.14
CA GLY A 60 -4.73 -16.27 -14.28
C GLY A 60 -5.32 -16.89 -13.00
N VAL A 61 -5.26 -16.20 -11.86
CA VAL A 61 -5.84 -16.69 -10.59
C VAL A 61 -7.37 -16.78 -10.71
N LEU A 62 -7.93 -17.83 -10.09
CA LEU A 62 -9.37 -18.05 -9.99
C LEU A 62 -9.81 -17.90 -8.53
N LEU A 63 -10.34 -16.73 -8.19
CA LEU A 63 -10.88 -16.46 -6.87
C LEU A 63 -12.23 -17.15 -6.68
N ARG A 64 -12.34 -17.98 -5.65
CA ARG A 64 -13.60 -18.61 -5.24
C ARG A 64 -14.38 -17.72 -4.26
N ASN A 65 -13.65 -16.91 -3.51
CA ASN A 65 -14.13 -15.85 -2.63
C ASN A 65 -13.01 -14.79 -2.53
N PHE A 66 -13.22 -13.75 -1.73
CA PHE A 66 -12.11 -12.90 -1.32
C PHE A 66 -11.27 -13.64 -0.29
N GLU A 67 -10.13 -14.17 -0.73
CA GLU A 67 -9.11 -14.76 0.12
C GLU A 67 -8.39 -13.68 0.95
N SER A 68 -7.50 -14.07 1.86
CA SER A 68 -6.83 -13.14 2.79
C SER A 68 -6.02 -12.04 2.11
N GLY A 69 -5.52 -12.29 0.89
CA GLY A 69 -4.69 -11.33 0.15
C GLY A 69 -5.42 -10.49 -0.89
N TYR A 70 -6.71 -10.73 -1.18
CA TYR A 70 -7.43 -10.00 -2.23
C TYR A 70 -8.53 -9.10 -1.65
N HIS A 71 -8.53 -7.84 -2.06
CA HIS A 71 -9.38 -6.78 -1.50
C HIS A 71 -9.99 -5.90 -2.58
N ILE A 72 -11.14 -5.32 -2.28
CA ILE A 72 -11.82 -4.34 -3.13
C ILE A 72 -11.30 -2.96 -2.80
N ILE A 73 -11.23 -2.11 -3.81
CA ILE A 73 -10.88 -0.70 -3.62
C ILE A 73 -12.05 0.02 -2.94
N THR A 74 -11.91 0.28 -1.65
CA THR A 74 -12.78 1.19 -0.88
C THR A 74 -12.09 2.52 -0.63
N GLU A 75 -12.84 3.51 -0.17
CA GLU A 75 -12.29 4.82 0.19
C GLU A 75 -11.30 4.73 1.36
N ASP A 76 -11.59 3.90 2.36
CA ASP A 76 -10.66 3.66 3.47
C ASP A 76 -9.39 2.94 3.01
N LEU A 77 -9.52 1.99 2.07
CA LEU A 77 -8.36 1.31 1.49
C LEU A 77 -7.51 2.28 0.67
N LYS A 78 -8.11 3.21 -0.09
CA LYS A 78 -7.36 4.27 -0.79
C LYS A 78 -6.60 5.17 0.18
N LYS A 79 -7.24 5.63 1.26
CA LYS A 79 -6.60 6.45 2.29
C LYS A 79 -5.44 5.72 2.96
N TRP A 80 -5.63 4.43 3.27
CA TRP A 80 -4.57 3.59 3.82
C TRP A 80 -3.43 3.41 2.81
N TYR A 81 -3.74 3.13 1.54
CA TYR A 81 -2.77 2.98 0.46
C TYR A 81 -1.88 4.22 0.29
N VAL A 82 -2.46 5.42 0.33
CA VAL A 82 -1.70 6.68 0.25
C VAL A 82 -0.70 6.80 1.40
N LYS A 83 -1.08 6.36 2.62
CA LYS A 83 -0.18 6.37 3.78
C LYS A 83 0.96 5.37 3.63
N VAL A 84 0.68 4.15 3.16
CA VAL A 84 1.70 3.14 2.85
C VAL A 84 2.68 3.66 1.81
N LYS A 85 2.19 4.25 0.71
CA LYS A 85 3.04 4.82 -0.34
C LYS A 85 3.91 5.97 0.16
N LEU A 86 3.38 6.82 1.03
CA LEU A 86 4.17 7.88 1.66
C LEU A 86 5.30 7.29 2.52
N GLU A 87 5.03 6.25 3.30
CA GLU A 87 6.03 5.56 4.10
C GLU A 87 7.13 4.93 3.24
N GLU A 88 6.76 4.20 2.18
CA GLU A 88 7.73 3.64 1.21
C GLU A 88 8.61 4.74 0.59
N ASN A 89 8.00 5.84 0.15
CA ASN A 89 8.73 6.94 -0.46
C ASN A 89 9.71 7.59 0.51
N LEU A 90 9.32 7.77 1.78
CA LEU A 90 10.20 8.31 2.82
C LEU A 90 11.38 7.39 3.09
N ILE A 91 11.14 6.08 3.24
CA ILE A 91 12.22 5.09 3.46
C ILE A 91 13.19 5.08 2.29
N ASN A 92 12.69 5.09 1.05
CA ASN A 92 13.52 5.17 -0.14
C ASN A 92 14.35 6.45 -0.16
N LEU A 93 13.75 7.60 0.17
CA LEU A 93 14.45 8.87 0.25
C LEU A 93 15.57 8.85 1.29
N PHE A 94 15.36 8.24 2.46
CA PHE A 94 16.42 8.05 3.46
C PHE A 94 17.56 7.19 2.91
N HIS A 95 17.27 6.06 2.28
CA HIS A 95 18.28 5.20 1.67
C HIS A 95 19.08 5.93 0.58
N GLU A 96 18.41 6.68 -0.30
CA GLU A 96 19.06 7.48 -1.33
C GLU A 96 19.93 8.59 -0.74
N THR A 97 19.46 9.24 0.32
CA THR A 97 20.20 10.28 1.04
C THR A 97 21.50 9.73 1.63
N VAL A 98 21.46 8.55 2.25
CA VAL A 98 22.64 7.86 2.78
C VAL A 98 23.61 7.51 1.65
N ARG A 99 23.10 6.97 0.54
CA ARG A 99 23.91 6.62 -0.64
C ARG A 99 24.59 7.84 -1.27
N ASN A 100 23.90 8.98 -1.29
CA ASN A 100 24.33 10.22 -1.93
C ASN A 100 24.84 11.29 -0.94
N LYS A 101 25.39 10.88 0.21
CA LYS A 101 25.82 11.77 1.31
C LYS A 101 26.66 12.97 0.88
N LYS A 102 27.56 12.80 -0.10
CA LYS A 102 28.45 13.88 -0.60
C LYS A 102 27.65 14.97 -1.31
N ILE A 103 26.67 14.58 -2.12
CA ILE A 103 25.81 15.52 -2.85
C ILE A 103 24.93 16.27 -1.86
N LEU A 104 24.32 15.56 -0.90
CA LEU A 104 23.52 16.20 0.16
C LEU A 104 24.35 17.25 0.90
N LYS A 105 25.54 16.90 1.40
CA LYS A 105 26.40 17.83 2.16
C LYS A 105 26.74 19.09 1.37
N ASN A 106 26.98 18.96 0.06
CA ASN A 106 27.38 20.07 -0.78
C ASN A 106 26.22 21.00 -1.15
N ASN A 107 24.97 20.55 -1.05
CA ASN A 107 23.79 21.30 -1.48
C ASN A 107 22.84 21.66 -0.32
N LEU A 108 23.11 21.18 0.90
CA LEU A 108 22.27 21.46 2.06
C LEU A 108 22.67 22.80 2.71
N GLU A 109 21.81 23.80 2.59
CA GLU A 109 22.00 25.08 3.25
C GLU A 109 21.85 24.97 4.78
N TYR A 110 22.56 25.84 5.51
CA TYR A 110 22.54 25.84 6.98
C TYR A 110 21.13 25.97 7.57
N LYS A 111 20.28 26.85 7.02
CA LYS A 111 18.91 27.04 7.52
C LYS A 111 18.05 25.79 7.32
N ASP A 112 18.23 25.08 6.21
CA ASP A 112 17.47 23.87 5.94
C ASP A 112 18.01 22.67 6.72
N ALA A 113 19.32 22.63 7.00
CA ALA A 113 19.91 21.68 7.92
C ALA A 113 19.31 21.78 9.34
N ILE A 114 19.13 23.00 9.85
CA ILE A 114 18.47 23.22 11.15
C ILE A 114 17.03 22.69 11.12
N LYS A 115 16.24 23.08 10.11
CA LYS A 115 14.85 22.61 9.99
C LYS A 115 14.77 21.10 9.92
N LEU A 116 15.63 20.47 9.13
CA LEU A 116 15.67 19.01 8.98
C LEU A 116 16.03 18.33 10.31
N LYS A 117 17.03 18.84 11.02
CA LYS A 117 17.41 18.36 12.35
C LYS A 117 16.22 18.41 13.31
N ASP A 118 15.56 19.56 13.44
CA ASP A 118 14.43 19.74 14.37
C ASP A 118 13.25 18.82 14.03
N LEU A 119 12.97 18.63 12.73
CA LEU A 119 11.94 17.70 12.27
C LEU A 119 12.28 16.25 12.64
N LEU A 120 13.52 15.82 12.40
CA LEU A 120 13.96 14.46 12.74
C LEU A 120 13.95 14.22 14.24
N GLU A 121 14.42 15.16 15.06
CA GLU A 121 14.37 15.05 16.53
C GLU A 121 12.94 14.91 17.04
N LYS A 122 11.99 15.69 16.50
CA LYS A 122 10.55 15.54 16.83
C LYS A 122 9.97 14.19 16.44
N ILE A 123 10.45 13.60 15.34
CA ILE A 123 9.97 12.29 14.86
C ILE A 123 10.56 11.15 15.71
N LEU A 124 11.85 11.24 16.06
CA LEU A 124 12.58 10.16 16.74
C LEU A 124 12.37 10.13 18.26
N ASN A 125 12.03 11.27 18.87
CA ASN A 125 11.85 11.40 20.33
C ASN A 125 10.37 11.34 20.78
N ASN A 126 9.44 10.92 19.91
CA ASN A 126 7.99 10.74 20.17
C ASN A 126 7.55 9.28 19.88
#